data_AF-W0P8C0-F1
#
_entry.id   AF-W0P8C0-F1
#
_cell.length_a   1.000
_cell.length_b   1.000
_cell.length_c   1.000
_cell.angle_alpha   90.00
_cell.angle_beta   90.00
_cell.angle_gamma   90.00
#
_symmetry.space_group_name_H-M   'P 1'
#
loop_
_entity.id
_entity.type
_entity.pdbx_description
1 polymer ?
#
loop_
_entity_poly.entity_id
_entity_poly.type
_entity_poly.pdbx_seq_one_letter_code
_entity_poly.pdbx_strand_id
1 'polypeptide(L)'
;MLSLSRIFLALALTASACVHAKQLSFSFDDGLNPDTNPEAAAINQALLTQLGKAHLHAIIYPSLIKLGGSAGVQLVAQWGAQGHAIGNHSERHLNLNKKEVSTADYLEGIAVAERQLHVLPGWTARYRFPFLKEGDTRQKRDAVRQWLKERGYQSGAVSIDASDWFYNLRYLAYEKAGNTADLAQLRKAYIAHLLDRANYYDELGKQTLGYSPKHVILLHTNKINAATLTDIISAFKAQGWEWIDTQTAYADPLYKQQPDVIPAGESIIWSLAKQKGSTTLRYPAEDAPYETDNLRRFGLD
;
A
#
# COMPACT_ATOMS: atom_id res chain seq x y z
N MET A 1 -28.13 -64.29 17.57
CA MET A 1 -27.28 -63.29 18.23
C MET A 1 -26.35 -62.69 17.19
N LEU A 2 -26.62 -61.48 16.71
CA LEU A 2 -25.66 -60.56 16.07
C LEU A 2 -26.30 -59.17 16.15
N SER A 3 -25.63 -58.28 16.87
CA SER A 3 -26.16 -57.02 17.39
C SER A 3 -26.30 -55.95 16.30
N LEU A 4 -27.50 -55.35 16.24
CA LEU A 4 -27.91 -54.24 15.38
C LEU A 4 -27.43 -52.85 15.88
N SER A 5 -26.32 -52.80 16.61
CA SER A 5 -25.77 -51.56 17.15
C SER A 5 -24.34 -51.37 16.68
N ARG A 6 -24.15 -50.79 15.48
CA ARG A 6 -22.90 -50.15 15.00
C ARG A 6 -23.02 -49.60 13.56
N ILE A 7 -24.06 -48.80 13.28
CA ILE A 7 -24.09 -47.96 12.06
C ILE A 7 -24.57 -46.56 12.46
N PHE A 8 -23.90 -45.92 13.42
CA PHE A 8 -24.08 -44.49 13.74
C PHE A 8 -22.80 -43.90 14.31
N LEU A 9 -21.64 -44.18 13.69
CA LEU A 9 -20.42 -43.46 14.03
C LEU A 9 -19.42 -43.50 12.87
N ALA A 10 -19.46 -42.45 12.03
CA ALA A 10 -18.35 -41.87 11.26
C ALA A 10 -18.86 -41.12 10.01
N LEU A 11 -19.81 -40.20 10.18
CA LEU A 11 -19.93 -39.06 9.27
C LEU A 11 -19.66 -37.77 10.06
N ALA A 12 -18.56 -37.79 10.82
CA ALA A 12 -18.04 -36.62 11.51
C ALA A 12 -16.94 -36.00 10.65
N LEU A 13 -17.26 -34.84 10.09
CA LEU A 13 -16.36 -33.74 9.75
C LEU A 13 -15.09 -34.07 8.94
N THR A 14 -15.20 -33.90 7.62
CA THR A 14 -14.15 -33.16 6.88
C THR A 14 -14.82 -32.01 6.13
N ALA A 15 -15.55 -31.16 6.85
CA ALA A 15 -15.57 -29.77 6.47
C ALA A 15 -14.17 -29.24 6.79
N SER A 16 -13.22 -29.48 5.89
CA SER A 16 -12.00 -28.68 5.86
C SER A 16 -12.49 -27.26 5.71
N ALA A 17 -12.56 -26.53 6.81
CA ALA A 17 -12.61 -25.09 6.72
C ALA A 17 -11.35 -24.73 5.92
N CYS A 18 -11.53 -24.44 4.63
CA CYS A 18 -10.51 -23.76 3.85
C CYS A 18 -10.34 -22.42 4.57
N VAL A 19 -9.46 -22.40 5.56
CA VAL A 19 -8.91 -21.19 6.14
C VAL A 19 -8.20 -20.56 4.94
N HIS A 20 -8.92 -19.68 4.24
CA HIS A 20 -8.32 -18.89 3.20
C HIS A 20 -7.27 -18.05 3.90
N ALA A 21 -6.00 -18.31 3.56
CA ALA A 21 -4.90 -17.50 4.06
C ALA A 21 -5.22 -16.03 3.75
N LYS A 22 -4.93 -15.14 4.70
CA LYS A 22 -5.06 -13.71 4.46
C LYS A 22 -4.06 -13.34 3.36
N GLN A 23 -4.51 -12.72 2.28
CA GLN A 23 -3.67 -12.47 1.10
C GLN A 23 -3.34 -10.98 0.99
N LEU A 24 -2.12 -10.65 0.61
CA LEU A 24 -1.73 -9.27 0.33
C LEU A 24 -0.69 -9.15 -0.79
N SER A 25 -0.65 -7.98 -1.42
CA SER A 25 0.35 -7.59 -2.42
C SER A 25 1.01 -6.27 -2.06
N PHE A 26 2.22 -6.05 -2.57
CA PHE A 26 2.93 -4.79 -2.41
C PHE A 26 2.43 -3.71 -3.39
N SER A 27 2.37 -2.47 -2.90
CA SER A 27 2.39 -1.27 -3.73
C SER A 27 3.38 -0.26 -3.18
N PHE A 28 4.10 0.43 -4.06
CA PHE A 28 5.10 1.42 -3.70
C PHE A 28 4.74 2.79 -4.27
N ASP A 29 4.57 3.79 -3.42
CA ASP A 29 4.28 5.16 -3.82
C ASP A 29 5.56 5.99 -3.94
N ASP A 30 5.41 7.12 -4.62
CA ASP A 30 6.47 8.04 -5.01
C ASP A 30 7.50 7.38 -5.94
N GLY A 31 8.76 7.73 -5.77
CA GLY A 31 9.89 7.18 -6.49
C GLY A 31 11.13 7.70 -5.80
N LEU A 32 12.27 7.58 -6.46
CA LEU A 32 13.53 8.04 -5.92
C LEU A 32 14.10 9.11 -6.82
N ASN A 33 14.65 10.16 -6.21
CA ASN A 33 15.28 11.27 -6.90
C ASN A 33 16.81 11.16 -6.82
N PRO A 34 17.50 10.74 -7.90
CA PRO A 34 18.97 10.65 -7.92
C PRO A 34 19.67 12.02 -7.80
N ASP A 35 18.99 13.11 -8.13
CA ASP A 35 19.56 14.47 -8.06
C ASP A 35 19.77 14.93 -6.60
N THR A 36 18.99 14.36 -5.66
CA THR A 36 19.06 14.73 -4.23
C THR A 36 19.40 13.56 -3.31
N ASN A 37 19.37 12.32 -3.82
CA ASN A 37 19.71 11.12 -3.07
C ASN A 37 20.72 10.26 -3.85
N PRO A 38 22.02 10.27 -3.49
CA PRO A 38 23.05 9.48 -4.18
C PRO A 38 22.83 7.95 -4.04
N GLU A 39 22.03 7.51 -3.07
CA GLU A 39 21.71 6.09 -2.87
C GLU A 39 20.44 5.66 -3.63
N ALA A 40 19.78 6.56 -4.37
CA ALA A 40 18.53 6.28 -5.09
C ALA A 40 18.60 5.01 -5.94
N ALA A 41 19.65 4.87 -6.76
CA ALA A 41 19.82 3.69 -7.61
C ALA A 41 20.02 2.40 -6.80
N ALA A 42 20.77 2.46 -5.69
CA ALA A 42 21.01 1.31 -4.83
C ALA A 42 19.74 0.86 -4.09
N ILE A 43 18.96 1.83 -3.57
CA ILE A 43 17.67 1.57 -2.93
C ILE A 43 16.69 0.93 -3.94
N ASN A 44 16.60 1.48 -5.14
CA ASN A 44 15.74 0.95 -6.21
C ASN A 44 16.11 -0.50 -6.55
N GLN A 45 17.40 -0.75 -6.81
CA GLN A 45 17.89 -2.08 -7.15
C GLN A 45 17.69 -3.08 -5.99
N ALA A 46 17.84 -2.66 -4.74
CA ALA A 46 17.63 -3.52 -3.58
C ALA A 46 16.17 -3.97 -3.45
N LEU A 47 15.20 -3.08 -3.70
CA LEU A 47 13.77 -3.43 -3.73
C LEU A 47 13.49 -4.44 -4.84
N LEU A 48 13.90 -4.14 -6.08
CA LEU A 48 13.67 -4.98 -7.25
C LEU A 48 14.32 -6.37 -7.10
N THR A 49 15.54 -6.42 -6.58
CA THR A 49 16.25 -7.69 -6.33
C THR A 49 15.50 -8.57 -5.33
N GLN A 50 14.95 -7.99 -4.27
CA GLN A 50 14.22 -8.74 -3.25
C GLN A 50 12.85 -9.21 -3.74
N LEU A 51 12.14 -8.38 -4.51
CA LEU A 51 10.91 -8.78 -5.21
C LEU A 51 11.17 -9.94 -6.18
N GLY A 52 12.22 -9.84 -6.99
CA GLY A 52 12.63 -10.90 -7.92
C GLY A 52 12.98 -12.22 -7.23
N LYS A 53 13.74 -12.17 -6.12
CA LYS A 53 14.05 -13.36 -5.29
C LYS A 53 12.81 -13.99 -4.66
N ALA A 54 11.81 -13.18 -4.33
CA ALA A 54 10.55 -13.64 -3.78
C ALA A 54 9.55 -14.11 -4.86
N HIS A 55 9.88 -13.93 -6.15
CA HIS A 55 8.99 -14.16 -7.29
C HIS A 55 7.65 -13.41 -7.17
N LEU A 56 7.71 -12.14 -6.74
CA LEU A 56 6.53 -11.29 -6.55
C LEU A 56 6.55 -10.11 -7.52
N HIS A 57 5.43 -9.90 -8.21
CA HIS A 57 5.21 -8.70 -9.02
C HIS A 57 4.41 -7.65 -8.24
N ALA A 58 5.05 -6.51 -7.98
CA ALA A 58 4.45 -5.34 -7.34
C ALA A 58 3.91 -4.32 -8.37
N ILE A 59 3.36 -3.22 -7.85
CA ILE A 59 3.11 -1.98 -8.60
C ILE A 59 3.88 -0.82 -7.97
N ILE A 60 4.40 0.08 -8.79
CA ILE A 60 4.90 1.40 -8.36
C ILE A 60 3.95 2.51 -8.84
N TYR A 61 3.69 3.51 -8.01
CA TYR A 61 2.93 4.72 -8.30
C TYR A 61 3.88 5.94 -8.26
N PRO A 62 4.59 6.23 -9.35
CA PRO A 62 5.49 7.36 -9.45
C PRO A 62 4.79 8.70 -9.48
N SER A 63 5.33 9.64 -8.70
CA SER A 63 5.03 11.07 -8.81
C SER A 63 6.23 11.83 -9.36
N LEU A 64 6.05 12.61 -10.43
CA LEU A 64 7.16 13.18 -11.18
C LEU A 64 8.04 14.11 -10.34
N ILE A 65 7.44 14.92 -9.46
CA ILE A 65 8.18 15.81 -8.56
C ILE A 65 9.12 15.05 -7.60
N LYS A 66 8.86 13.75 -7.37
CA LYS A 66 9.65 12.86 -6.52
C LYS A 66 10.76 12.14 -7.28
N LEU A 67 10.76 12.19 -8.62
CA LEU A 67 11.76 11.53 -9.46
C LEU A 67 12.96 12.43 -9.77
N GLY A 68 12.79 13.75 -9.68
CA GLY A 68 13.79 14.68 -10.21
C GLY A 68 13.83 14.62 -11.73
N GLY A 69 15.03 14.56 -12.30
CA GLY A 69 15.26 14.48 -13.75
C GLY A 69 15.01 13.10 -14.37
N SER A 70 15.52 12.93 -15.59
CA SER A 70 15.38 11.70 -16.39
C SER A 70 15.96 10.46 -15.70
N ALA A 71 16.95 10.62 -14.83
CA ALA A 71 17.54 9.52 -14.07
C ALA A 71 16.51 8.87 -13.12
N GLY A 72 15.64 9.65 -12.47
CA GLY A 72 14.57 9.07 -11.64
C GLY A 72 13.50 8.36 -12.46
N VAL A 73 13.16 8.88 -13.64
CA VAL A 73 12.27 8.21 -14.60
C VAL A 73 12.87 6.87 -15.07
N GLN A 74 14.19 6.81 -15.27
CA GLN A 74 14.88 5.56 -15.58
C GLN A 74 14.80 4.54 -14.44
N LEU A 75 14.88 4.97 -13.18
CA LEU A 75 14.68 4.06 -12.03
C LEU A 75 13.29 3.45 -12.04
N VAL A 76 12.26 4.24 -12.37
CA VAL A 76 10.88 3.75 -12.54
C VAL A 76 10.77 2.78 -13.72
N ALA A 77 11.40 3.07 -14.85
CA ALA A 77 11.39 2.19 -16.02
C ALA A 77 11.96 0.78 -15.73
N GLN A 78 12.91 0.68 -14.79
CA GLN A 78 13.46 -0.62 -14.35
C GLN A 78 12.41 -1.52 -13.69
N TRP A 79 11.40 -0.95 -13.01
CA TRP A 79 10.29 -1.72 -12.44
C TRP A 79 9.52 -2.45 -13.54
N GLY A 80 9.13 -1.69 -14.58
CA GLY A 80 8.46 -2.22 -15.75
C GLY A 80 9.25 -3.28 -16.51
N ALA A 81 10.55 -3.04 -16.70
CA ALA A 81 11.44 -4.00 -17.35
C ALA A 81 11.58 -5.33 -16.59
N GLN A 82 11.28 -5.34 -15.28
CA GLN A 82 11.29 -6.54 -14.42
C GLN A 82 9.87 -7.09 -14.17
N GLY A 83 8.88 -6.66 -14.96
CA GLY A 83 7.51 -7.21 -14.91
C GLY A 83 6.61 -6.61 -13.84
N HIS A 84 7.04 -5.55 -13.14
CA HIS A 84 6.18 -4.81 -12.22
C HIS A 84 5.29 -3.82 -12.98
N ALA A 85 4.11 -3.55 -12.43
CA ALA A 85 3.21 -2.55 -13.00
C ALA A 85 3.66 -1.12 -12.62
N ILE A 86 3.35 -0.14 -13.47
CA ILE A 86 3.60 1.28 -13.24
C ILE A 86 2.26 2.02 -13.35
N GLY A 87 1.79 2.56 -12.23
CA GLY A 87 0.61 3.40 -12.16
C GLY A 87 0.94 4.89 -12.25
N ASN A 88 -0.01 5.74 -11.85
CA ASN A 88 0.12 7.19 -11.85
C ASN A 88 -0.14 7.76 -10.45
N HIS A 89 0.78 8.58 -9.96
CA HIS A 89 0.67 9.30 -8.68
C HIS A 89 0.74 10.82 -8.82
N SER A 90 0.32 11.32 -9.98
CA SER A 90 0.34 12.73 -10.40
C SER A 90 1.75 13.34 -10.51
N GLU A 91 1.85 14.43 -11.26
CA GLU A 91 3.09 15.18 -11.41
C GLU A 91 3.55 15.80 -10.09
N ARG A 92 2.63 16.48 -9.39
CA ARG A 92 2.96 17.44 -8.33
C ARG A 92 2.73 16.92 -6.91
N HIS A 93 2.26 15.68 -6.77
CA HIS A 93 1.95 15.05 -5.48
C HIS A 93 1.05 15.95 -4.61
N LEU A 94 -0.01 16.54 -5.19
CA LEU A 94 -0.86 17.50 -4.48
C LEU A 94 -1.87 16.80 -3.57
N ASN A 95 -2.15 17.40 -2.42
CA ASN A 95 -3.24 16.96 -1.54
C ASN A 95 -4.56 17.59 -2.00
N LEU A 96 -5.46 16.81 -2.58
CA LEU A 96 -6.72 17.32 -3.13
C LEU A 96 -7.65 17.92 -2.07
N ASN A 97 -7.48 17.57 -0.79
CA ASN A 97 -8.28 18.14 0.31
C ASN A 97 -7.86 19.57 0.68
N LYS A 98 -6.77 20.09 0.13
CA LYS A 98 -6.30 21.46 0.39
C LYS A 98 -7.16 22.48 -0.37
N LYS A 99 -7.48 23.60 0.28
CA LYS A 99 -8.36 24.63 -0.29
C LYS A 99 -7.72 25.33 -1.48
N GLU A 100 -6.41 25.48 -1.43
CA GLU A 100 -5.55 26.07 -2.45
C GLU A 100 -5.36 25.18 -3.69
N VAL A 101 -5.71 23.89 -3.61
CA VAL A 101 -5.63 22.96 -4.75
C VAL A 101 -6.93 22.99 -5.53
N SER A 102 -6.89 23.57 -6.72
CA SER A 102 -8.02 23.55 -7.65
C SER A 102 -8.15 22.18 -8.32
N THR A 103 -9.38 21.79 -8.67
CA THR A 103 -9.62 20.54 -9.41
C THR A 103 -8.93 20.56 -10.77
N ALA A 104 -8.91 21.70 -11.45
CA ALA A 104 -8.28 21.84 -12.77
C ALA A 104 -6.77 21.58 -12.70
N ASP A 105 -6.07 22.21 -11.75
CA ASP A 105 -4.63 22.01 -11.56
C ASP A 105 -4.31 20.56 -11.17
N TYR A 106 -5.17 19.96 -10.34
CA TYR A 106 -5.02 18.57 -9.94
C TYR A 106 -5.10 17.63 -11.15
N LEU A 107 -6.13 17.79 -11.99
CA LEU A 107 -6.34 16.98 -13.19
C LEU A 107 -5.23 17.17 -14.23
N GLU A 108 -4.73 18.38 -14.41
CA GLU A 108 -3.57 18.62 -15.29
C GLU A 108 -2.35 17.87 -14.77
N GLY A 109 -2.11 17.87 -13.45
CA GLY A 109 -1.03 17.09 -12.85
C GLY A 109 -1.13 15.58 -13.11
N ILE A 110 -2.35 15.01 -13.17
CA ILE A 110 -2.54 13.60 -13.57
C ILE A 110 -2.17 13.40 -15.04
N ALA A 111 -2.62 14.31 -15.91
CA ALA A 111 -2.40 14.26 -17.35
C ALA A 111 -0.91 14.41 -17.72
N VAL A 112 -0.18 15.32 -17.05
CA VAL A 112 1.28 15.49 -17.24
C VAL A 112 2.02 14.21 -16.89
N ALA A 113 1.69 13.60 -15.74
CA ALA A 113 2.29 12.34 -15.32
C ALA A 113 1.99 11.20 -16.32
N GLU A 114 0.76 11.07 -16.79
CA GLU A 114 0.40 10.10 -17.83
C GLU A 114 1.25 10.25 -19.09
N ARG A 115 1.40 11.48 -19.61
CA ARG A 115 2.19 11.73 -20.82
C ARG A 115 3.63 11.26 -20.68
N GLN A 116 4.22 11.36 -19.49
CA GLN A 116 5.60 10.90 -19.26
C GLN A 116 5.70 9.41 -18.95
N LEU A 117 4.71 8.83 -18.25
CA LEU A 117 4.78 7.46 -17.74
C LEU A 117 4.21 6.41 -18.71
N HIS A 118 3.26 6.77 -19.58
CA HIS A 118 2.57 5.80 -20.44
C HIS A 118 3.48 5.10 -21.47
N VAL A 119 4.63 5.71 -21.76
CA VAL A 119 5.63 5.14 -22.69
C VAL A 119 6.52 4.08 -22.02
N LEU A 120 6.47 3.95 -20.70
CA LEU A 120 7.29 3.01 -19.96
C LEU A 120 6.71 1.60 -20.05
N PRO A 121 7.56 0.55 -20.13
CA PRO A 121 7.10 -0.83 -20.03
C PRO A 121 6.37 -1.04 -18.70
N GLY A 122 5.31 -1.85 -18.69
CA GLY A 122 4.54 -2.11 -17.47
C GLY A 122 3.55 -0.99 -17.09
N TRP A 123 3.41 0.08 -17.88
CA TRP A 123 2.36 1.08 -17.66
C TRP A 123 0.98 0.43 -17.56
N THR A 124 0.23 0.85 -16.53
CA THR A 124 -1.19 0.54 -16.35
C THR A 124 -1.92 1.82 -16.00
N ALA A 125 -3.07 2.06 -16.64
CA ALA A 125 -3.95 3.18 -16.29
C ALA A 125 -4.60 2.93 -14.93
N ARG A 126 -3.85 3.14 -13.84
CA ARG A 126 -4.31 3.01 -12.46
C ARG A 126 -3.80 4.19 -11.65
N TYR A 127 -4.68 4.85 -10.92
CA TYR A 127 -4.37 6.11 -10.25
C TYR A 127 -4.42 5.98 -8.73
N ARG A 128 -3.32 6.37 -8.07
CA ARG A 128 -3.21 6.50 -6.62
C ARG A 128 -3.27 7.97 -6.26
N PHE A 129 -4.23 8.37 -5.41
CA PHE A 129 -4.32 9.73 -4.91
C PHE A 129 -3.18 10.01 -3.91
N PRO A 130 -2.37 11.07 -4.10
CA PRO A 130 -1.40 11.52 -3.10
C PRO A 130 -2.05 11.73 -1.73
N PHE A 131 -1.32 11.33 -0.68
CA PHE A 131 -1.77 11.37 0.72
C PHE A 131 -3.06 10.58 0.99
N LEU A 132 -3.47 9.71 0.06
CA LEU A 132 -4.78 9.06 0.03
C LEU A 132 -5.94 10.06 0.18
N LYS A 133 -5.80 11.31 -0.29
CA LYS A 133 -6.86 12.33 -0.16
C LYS A 133 -7.58 12.50 -1.49
N GLU A 134 -8.81 12.00 -1.54
CA GLU A 134 -9.65 11.96 -2.77
C GLU A 134 -10.58 13.16 -2.94
N GLY A 135 -10.52 14.14 -2.03
CA GLY A 135 -11.31 15.37 -2.10
C GLY A 135 -12.08 15.66 -0.81
N ASP A 136 -12.02 16.91 -0.37
CA ASP A 136 -12.73 17.42 0.80
C ASP A 136 -14.18 17.83 0.50
N THR A 137 -14.57 17.83 -0.78
CA THR A 137 -15.94 18.11 -1.22
C THR A 137 -16.40 17.08 -2.24
N ARG A 138 -17.72 16.86 -2.35
CA ARG A 138 -18.32 15.99 -3.38
C ARG A 138 -17.90 16.44 -4.78
N GLN A 139 -17.92 17.75 -5.04
CA GLN A 139 -17.53 18.33 -6.32
C GLN A 139 -16.10 17.95 -6.74
N LYS A 140 -15.10 18.11 -5.85
CA LYS A 140 -13.71 17.74 -6.15
C LYS A 140 -13.59 16.25 -6.43
N ARG A 141 -14.13 15.43 -5.53
CA ARG A 141 -14.07 13.96 -5.62
C ARG A 141 -14.72 13.46 -6.91
N ASP A 142 -15.93 13.91 -7.21
CA ASP A 142 -16.70 13.42 -8.35
C ASP A 142 -16.08 13.87 -9.68
N ALA A 143 -15.53 15.09 -9.74
CA ALA A 143 -14.81 15.57 -10.91
C ALA A 143 -13.57 14.72 -11.22
N VAL A 144 -12.77 14.36 -10.21
CA VAL A 144 -11.59 13.50 -10.43
C VAL A 144 -12.00 12.07 -10.77
N ARG A 145 -12.97 11.49 -10.06
CA ARG A 145 -13.47 10.13 -10.37
C ARG A 145 -14.02 10.04 -11.79
N GLN A 146 -14.78 11.04 -12.24
CA GLN A 146 -15.31 11.10 -13.60
C GLN A 146 -14.20 11.20 -14.63
N TRP A 147 -13.22 12.10 -14.42
CA TRP A 147 -12.09 12.26 -15.33
C TRP A 147 -11.27 10.96 -15.48
N LEU A 148 -11.02 10.26 -14.36
CA LEU A 148 -10.33 8.97 -14.33
C LEU A 148 -11.12 7.92 -15.13
N LYS A 149 -12.43 7.81 -14.87
CA LYS A 149 -13.32 6.87 -15.55
C LYS A 149 -13.34 7.08 -17.07
N GLU A 150 -13.45 8.32 -17.52
CA GLU A 150 -13.47 8.69 -18.95
C GLU A 150 -12.18 8.29 -19.69
N ARG A 151 -11.06 8.18 -18.96
CA ARG A 151 -9.74 7.79 -19.49
C ARG A 151 -9.39 6.34 -19.23
N GLY A 152 -10.34 5.53 -18.75
CA GLY A 152 -10.12 4.12 -18.49
C GLY A 152 -9.21 3.84 -17.29
N TYR A 153 -9.00 4.81 -16.40
CA TYR A 153 -8.26 4.56 -15.17
C TYR A 153 -9.02 3.62 -14.24
N GLN A 154 -8.27 2.69 -13.65
CA GLN A 154 -8.70 1.84 -12.56
C GLN A 154 -8.26 2.43 -11.21
N SER A 155 -8.91 2.00 -10.13
CA SER A 155 -8.59 2.44 -8.78
C SER A 155 -7.21 1.97 -8.34
N GLY A 156 -6.35 2.90 -7.92
CA GLY A 156 -5.09 2.57 -7.26
C GLY A 156 -5.21 2.39 -5.76
N ALA A 157 -6.41 2.36 -5.18
CA ALA A 157 -6.61 2.40 -3.72
C ALA A 157 -5.82 1.33 -2.95
N VAL A 158 -5.53 1.63 -1.68
CA VAL A 158 -4.91 0.70 -0.73
C VAL A 158 -5.96 0.19 0.23
N SER A 159 -5.78 -1.04 0.70
CA SER A 159 -6.61 -1.60 1.77
C SER A 159 -5.90 -1.57 3.12
N ILE A 160 -4.57 -1.57 3.12
CA ILE A 160 -3.73 -1.46 4.32
C ILE A 160 -2.88 -0.19 4.17
N ASP A 161 -3.09 0.76 5.07
CA ASP A 161 -2.22 1.92 5.25
C ASP A 161 -1.33 1.67 6.48
N ALA A 162 -0.04 2.01 6.40
CA ALA A 162 0.94 1.56 7.37
C ALA A 162 2.08 2.55 7.68
N SER A 163 1.92 3.84 7.38
CA SER A 163 2.84 4.91 7.85
C SER A 163 4.36 4.65 7.67
N ASP A 164 4.79 3.88 6.67
CA ASP A 164 6.19 3.45 6.55
C ASP A 164 7.17 4.64 6.43
N TRP A 165 6.70 5.76 5.88
CA TRP A 165 7.41 7.03 5.83
C TRP A 165 7.92 7.49 7.21
N PHE A 166 7.15 7.28 8.28
CA PHE A 166 7.55 7.65 9.64
C PHE A 166 8.74 6.82 10.11
N TYR A 167 8.68 5.50 9.90
CA TYR A 167 9.77 4.60 10.25
C TYR A 167 11.01 4.85 9.39
N ASN A 168 10.84 5.23 8.13
CA ASN A 168 11.96 5.64 7.27
C ASN A 168 12.66 6.91 7.79
N LEU A 169 11.92 7.90 8.30
CA LEU A 169 12.53 9.09 8.92
C LEU A 169 13.42 8.72 10.10
N ARG A 170 12.96 7.82 10.97
CA ARG A 170 13.75 7.31 12.10
C ARG A 170 14.95 6.48 11.63
N TYR A 171 14.77 5.67 10.58
CA TYR A 171 15.83 4.86 9.99
C TYR A 171 16.99 5.72 9.52
N LEU A 172 16.69 6.77 8.74
CA LEU A 172 17.70 7.69 8.23
C LEU A 172 18.39 8.47 9.36
N ALA A 173 17.66 8.81 10.43
CA ALA A 173 18.24 9.48 11.60
C ALA A 173 19.23 8.60 12.34
N TYR A 174 18.87 7.34 12.66
CA TYR A 174 19.77 6.40 13.34
C TYR A 174 20.97 6.02 12.49
N GLU A 175 20.77 5.83 11.19
CA GLU A 175 21.86 5.53 10.27
C GLU A 175 22.86 6.68 10.19
N LYS A 176 22.38 7.93 10.06
CA LYS A 176 23.22 9.12 10.09
C LYS A 176 24.01 9.26 11.40
N ALA A 177 23.41 8.85 12.51
CA ALA A 177 24.05 8.86 13.83
C ALA A 177 25.01 7.67 14.06
N GLY A 178 25.08 6.69 13.15
CA GLY A 178 25.85 5.46 13.33
C GLY A 178 25.29 4.55 14.44
N ASN A 179 24.03 4.74 14.84
CA ASN A 179 23.41 4.00 15.94
C ASN A 179 22.87 2.65 15.45
N THR A 180 23.78 1.69 15.32
CA THR A 180 23.48 0.36 14.79
C THR A 180 22.54 -0.46 15.67
N ALA A 181 22.59 -0.26 16.99
CA ALA A 181 21.72 -0.95 17.94
C ALA A 181 20.25 -0.51 17.77
N ASP A 182 19.99 0.80 17.77
CA ASP A 182 18.65 1.34 17.59
C ASP A 182 18.13 1.07 16.18
N LEU A 183 19.01 1.06 15.17
CA LEU A 183 18.63 0.70 13.80
C LEU A 183 18.15 -0.77 13.72
N ALA A 184 18.83 -1.71 14.38
CA ALA A 184 18.40 -3.10 14.43
C ALA A 184 17.05 -3.25 15.16
N GLN A 185 16.85 -2.47 16.22
CA GLN A 185 15.62 -2.49 16.99
C GLN A 185 14.45 -1.83 16.24
N LEU A 186 14.72 -0.75 15.49
CA LEU A 186 13.75 -0.06 14.64
C LEU A 186 13.23 -0.98 13.55
N ARG A 187 14.09 -1.80 12.93
CA ARG A 187 13.66 -2.79 11.93
C ARG A 187 12.63 -3.76 12.51
N LYS A 188 12.83 -4.24 13.75
CA LYS A 188 11.86 -5.11 14.44
C LYS A 188 10.56 -4.36 14.75
N ALA A 189 10.66 -3.13 15.26
CA ALA A 189 9.50 -2.29 15.55
C ALA A 189 8.67 -2.04 14.29
N TYR A 190 9.34 -1.78 13.17
CA TYR A 190 8.72 -1.52 11.89
C TYR A 190 7.98 -2.75 11.34
N ILE A 191 8.61 -3.93 11.36
CA ILE A 191 7.96 -5.17 10.90
C ILE A 191 6.75 -5.51 11.79
N ALA A 192 6.87 -5.34 13.11
CA ALA A 192 5.77 -5.54 14.04
C ALA A 192 4.60 -4.58 13.76
N HIS A 193 4.92 -3.32 13.43
CA HIS A 193 3.92 -2.34 13.01
C HIS A 193 3.19 -2.74 11.73
N LEU A 194 3.90 -3.12 10.67
CA LEU A 194 3.26 -3.56 9.43
C LEU A 194 2.31 -4.73 9.66
N LEU A 195 2.69 -5.70 10.50
CA LEU A 195 1.83 -6.83 10.89
C LEU A 195 0.61 -6.38 11.68
N ASP A 196 0.76 -5.45 12.63
CA ASP A 196 -0.35 -4.87 13.38
C ASP A 196 -1.35 -4.19 12.43
N ARG A 197 -0.86 -3.33 11.53
CA ARG A 197 -1.73 -2.63 10.57
C ARG A 197 -2.42 -3.61 9.63
N ALA A 198 -1.72 -4.60 9.11
CA ALA A 198 -2.32 -5.62 8.27
C ALA A 198 -3.44 -6.39 8.99
N ASN A 199 -3.21 -6.81 10.24
CA ASN A 199 -4.23 -7.49 11.04
C ASN A 199 -5.43 -6.58 11.34
N TYR A 200 -5.19 -5.32 11.69
CA TYR A 200 -6.27 -4.35 11.92
C TYR A 200 -7.15 -4.17 10.68
N TYR A 201 -6.54 -3.94 9.51
CA TYR A 201 -7.29 -3.69 8.28
C TYR A 201 -7.98 -4.95 7.74
N ASP A 202 -7.44 -6.13 7.98
CA ASP A 202 -8.12 -7.39 7.69
C ASP A 202 -9.36 -7.60 8.58
N GLU A 203 -9.24 -7.37 9.88
CA GLU A 203 -10.39 -7.44 10.79
C GLU A 203 -11.45 -6.37 10.47
N LEU A 204 -11.03 -5.14 10.19
CA LEU A 204 -11.94 -4.10 9.72
C LEU A 204 -12.60 -4.49 8.39
N GLY A 205 -11.84 -5.13 7.50
CA GLY A 205 -12.32 -5.70 6.23
C GLY A 205 -13.40 -6.73 6.46
N LYS A 206 -13.19 -7.73 7.33
CA LYS A 206 -14.20 -8.74 7.69
C LYS A 206 -15.46 -8.11 8.26
N GLN A 207 -15.32 -7.16 9.18
CA GLN A 207 -16.47 -6.47 9.80
C GLN A 207 -17.24 -5.62 8.77
N THR A 208 -16.53 -4.98 7.85
CA THR A 208 -17.11 -4.04 6.89
C THR A 208 -17.64 -4.73 5.64
N LEU A 209 -16.99 -5.78 5.16
CA LEU A 209 -17.26 -6.43 3.88
C LEU A 209 -17.86 -7.82 4.03
N GLY A 210 -17.72 -8.46 5.19
CA GLY A 210 -18.12 -9.84 5.45
C GLY A 210 -17.08 -10.88 5.04
N TYR A 211 -15.89 -10.47 4.58
CA TYR A 211 -14.79 -11.36 4.18
C TYR A 211 -13.42 -10.67 4.34
N SER A 212 -12.35 -11.46 4.31
CA SER A 212 -10.95 -10.98 4.20
C SER A 212 -10.65 -10.69 2.72
N PRO A 213 -10.53 -9.42 2.30
CA PRO A 213 -10.24 -9.10 0.91
C PRO A 213 -8.79 -9.39 0.54
N LYS A 214 -8.50 -9.53 -0.75
CA LYS A 214 -7.11 -9.55 -1.21
C LYS A 214 -6.52 -8.17 -1.04
N HIS A 215 -5.61 -8.01 -0.10
CA HIS A 215 -5.13 -6.71 0.30
C HIS A 215 -4.04 -6.15 -0.63
N VAL A 216 -3.94 -4.83 -0.66
CA VAL A 216 -2.83 -4.05 -1.20
C VAL A 216 -2.31 -3.20 -0.05
N ILE A 217 -1.05 -3.41 0.32
CA ILE A 217 -0.36 -2.61 1.34
C ILE A 217 0.33 -1.40 0.72
N LEU A 218 0.14 -0.24 1.35
CA LEU A 218 0.85 0.99 1.04
C LEU A 218 2.27 0.93 1.62
N LEU A 219 3.26 1.04 0.75
CA LEU A 219 4.66 1.34 1.11
C LEU A 219 5.17 2.43 0.17
N HIS A 220 6.34 3.01 0.46
CA HIS A 220 7.03 3.93 -0.44
C HIS A 220 8.35 3.33 -0.92
N THR A 221 8.85 3.76 -2.08
CA THR A 221 10.24 3.45 -2.45
C THR A 221 11.19 4.23 -1.54
N ASN A 222 11.69 3.59 -0.48
CA ASN A 222 12.53 4.23 0.53
C ASN A 222 13.56 3.26 1.12
N LYS A 223 14.45 3.79 1.98
CA LYS A 223 15.62 3.05 2.45
C LYS A 223 15.26 1.96 3.46
N ILE A 224 14.33 2.20 4.38
CA ILE A 224 13.92 1.17 5.35
C ILE A 224 13.26 -0.03 4.64
N ASN A 225 12.41 0.20 3.63
CA ASN A 225 11.80 -0.86 2.85
C ASN A 225 12.86 -1.63 2.06
N ALA A 226 13.77 -0.93 1.39
CA ALA A 226 14.90 -1.56 0.71
C ALA A 226 15.77 -2.39 1.66
N ALA A 227 15.91 -1.98 2.92
CA ALA A 227 16.70 -2.70 3.91
C ALA A 227 15.98 -3.89 4.56
N THR A 228 14.64 -3.98 4.46
CA THR A 228 13.85 -4.95 5.25
C THR A 228 12.85 -5.77 4.45
N LEU A 229 12.72 -5.59 3.13
CA LEU A 229 11.65 -6.24 2.34
C LEU A 229 11.62 -7.76 2.47
N THR A 230 12.77 -8.43 2.45
CA THR A 230 12.87 -9.88 2.65
C THR A 230 12.40 -10.31 4.05
N ASP A 231 12.73 -9.52 5.08
CA ASP A 231 12.31 -9.77 6.46
C ASP A 231 10.81 -9.54 6.63
N ILE A 232 10.26 -8.51 6.00
CA ILE A 232 8.81 -8.26 5.92
C ILE A 232 8.11 -9.46 5.31
N ILE A 233 8.58 -9.93 4.14
CA ILE A 233 7.98 -11.09 3.46
C ILE A 233 7.96 -12.31 4.38
N SER A 234 9.10 -12.59 5.02
CA SER A 234 9.28 -13.74 5.91
C SER A 234 8.39 -13.65 7.16
N ALA A 235 8.30 -12.47 7.78
CA ALA A 235 7.49 -12.24 8.96
C ALA A 235 5.99 -12.39 8.67
N PHE A 236 5.52 -11.87 7.53
CA PHE A 236 4.13 -12.05 7.10
C PHE A 236 3.79 -13.52 6.83
N LYS A 237 4.67 -14.25 6.12
CA LYS A 237 4.49 -15.70 5.90
C LYS A 237 4.41 -16.48 7.22
N ALA A 238 5.27 -16.14 8.19
CA ALA A 238 5.26 -16.75 9.51
C ALA A 238 3.96 -16.49 10.30
N GLN A 239 3.24 -15.41 9.96
CA GLN A 239 1.94 -15.04 10.55
C GLN A 239 0.74 -15.52 9.70
N GLY A 240 0.97 -16.45 8.76
CA GLY A 240 -0.09 -17.07 7.95
C GLY A 240 -0.62 -16.19 6.82
N TRP A 241 0.12 -15.14 6.45
CA TRP A 241 -0.20 -14.34 5.27
C TRP A 241 0.41 -14.92 4.00
N GLU A 242 -0.33 -14.83 2.91
CA GLU A 242 0.12 -15.18 1.57
C GLU A 242 0.42 -13.92 0.76
N TRP A 243 1.63 -13.86 0.19
CA TRP A 243 1.99 -12.81 -0.75
C TRP A 243 1.54 -13.18 -2.15
N ILE A 244 0.82 -12.28 -2.79
CA ILE A 244 0.29 -12.43 -4.15
C ILE A 244 0.73 -11.26 -5.03
N ASP A 245 0.70 -11.46 -6.35
CA ASP A 245 0.96 -10.40 -7.32
C ASP A 245 -0.12 -9.32 -7.26
N THR A 246 0.27 -8.07 -7.51
CA THR A 246 -0.64 -6.92 -7.41
C THR A 246 -1.82 -7.00 -8.37
N GLN A 247 -1.66 -7.60 -9.55
CA GLN A 247 -2.78 -7.83 -10.47
C GLN A 247 -3.86 -8.74 -9.85
N THR A 248 -3.44 -9.76 -9.10
CA THR A 248 -4.35 -10.68 -8.40
C THR A 248 -5.07 -9.99 -7.26
N ALA A 249 -4.39 -9.10 -6.53
CA ALA A 249 -5.03 -8.32 -5.46
C ALA A 249 -6.06 -7.34 -6.02
N TYR A 250 -5.70 -6.55 -7.04
CA TYR A 250 -6.61 -5.58 -7.67
C TYR A 250 -7.80 -6.20 -8.42
N ALA A 251 -7.80 -7.51 -8.65
CA ALA A 251 -8.96 -8.23 -9.18
C ALA A 251 -10.08 -8.41 -8.13
N ASP A 252 -9.80 -8.19 -6.84
CA ASP A 252 -10.78 -8.26 -5.77
C ASP A 252 -11.91 -7.21 -5.97
N PRO A 253 -13.19 -7.59 -5.75
CA PRO A 253 -14.33 -6.67 -5.88
C PRO A 253 -14.22 -5.40 -5.02
N LEU A 254 -13.47 -5.43 -3.92
CA LEU A 254 -13.19 -4.26 -3.09
C LEU A 254 -12.76 -3.05 -3.92
N TYR A 255 -11.85 -3.24 -4.88
CA TYR A 255 -11.25 -2.13 -5.64
C TYR A 255 -12.16 -1.57 -6.74
N LYS A 256 -13.38 -2.11 -6.89
CA LYS A 256 -14.45 -1.54 -7.73
C LYS A 256 -15.40 -0.65 -6.93
N GLN A 257 -15.33 -0.68 -5.60
CA GLN A 257 -16.18 0.12 -4.73
C GLN A 257 -15.79 1.61 -4.84
N GLN A 258 -16.78 2.50 -4.72
CA GLN A 258 -16.58 3.94 -4.68
C GLN A 258 -17.27 4.51 -3.44
N PRO A 259 -16.56 4.60 -2.30
CA PRO A 259 -17.15 5.08 -1.06
C PRO A 259 -17.72 6.49 -1.22
N ASP A 260 -18.93 6.71 -0.71
CA ASP A 260 -19.62 7.99 -0.69
C ASP A 260 -19.47 8.69 0.68
N VAL A 261 -18.22 9.05 1.00
CA VAL A 261 -17.88 9.77 2.23
C VAL A 261 -17.18 11.08 1.92
N ILE A 262 -17.29 12.06 2.82
CA ILE A 262 -16.57 13.32 2.79
C ILE A 262 -15.93 13.60 4.18
N PRO A 263 -14.68 14.09 4.25
CA PRO A 263 -13.68 14.05 3.17
C PRO A 263 -13.47 12.61 2.68
N ALA A 264 -13.18 12.47 1.38
CA ALA A 264 -12.97 11.20 0.71
C ALA A 264 -11.49 10.80 0.77
N GLY A 265 -11.24 9.48 0.80
CA GLY A 265 -9.89 8.91 0.85
C GLY A 265 -9.64 8.06 2.09
N GLU A 266 -8.37 8.00 2.51
CA GLU A 266 -7.78 6.96 3.38
C GLU A 266 -7.72 5.58 2.67
N SER A 267 -7.47 4.49 3.42
CA SER A 267 -7.64 3.15 2.86
C SER A 267 -9.10 2.90 2.48
N ILE A 268 -9.34 2.15 1.40
CA ILE A 268 -10.70 1.89 0.90
C ILE A 268 -11.57 1.16 1.93
N ILE A 269 -10.96 0.33 2.78
CA ILE A 269 -11.65 -0.36 3.87
C ILE A 269 -12.09 0.65 4.93
N TRP A 270 -11.21 1.59 5.31
CA TRP A 270 -11.53 2.66 6.25
C TRP A 270 -12.69 3.52 5.73
N SER A 271 -12.64 3.94 4.46
CA SER A 271 -13.70 4.77 3.88
C SER A 271 -15.05 4.05 3.83
N LEU A 272 -15.06 2.75 3.51
CA LEU A 272 -16.27 1.92 3.52
C LEU A 272 -16.81 1.71 4.94
N ALA A 273 -15.94 1.49 5.91
CA ALA A 273 -16.32 1.37 7.31
C ALA A 273 -16.96 2.67 7.82
N LYS A 274 -16.39 3.84 7.46
CA LYS A 274 -16.96 5.16 7.76
C LYS A 274 -18.33 5.33 7.11
N GLN A 275 -18.48 4.94 5.83
CA GLN A 275 -19.77 4.99 5.14
C GLN A 275 -20.86 4.17 5.85
N LYS A 276 -20.47 3.03 6.45
CA LYS A 276 -21.36 2.15 7.23
C LYS A 276 -21.60 2.63 8.66
N GLY A 277 -21.07 3.80 9.04
CA GLY A 277 -21.31 4.41 10.35
C GLY A 277 -20.41 3.89 11.48
N SER A 278 -19.23 3.32 11.17
CA SER A 278 -18.29 2.93 12.21
C SER A 278 -17.83 4.13 13.04
N THR A 279 -17.92 4.00 14.37
CA THR A 279 -17.56 5.05 15.35
C THR A 279 -16.19 4.83 16.01
N THR A 280 -15.51 3.72 15.70
CA THR A 280 -14.23 3.32 16.31
C THR A 280 -13.03 3.69 15.45
N LEU A 281 -13.27 4.31 14.29
CA LEU A 281 -12.22 4.73 13.37
C LEU A 281 -11.47 5.94 13.92
N ARG A 282 -10.14 5.86 13.92
CA ARG A 282 -9.29 7.04 14.14
C ARG A 282 -9.24 7.93 12.90
N TYR A 283 -9.03 9.23 13.10
CA TYR A 283 -8.81 10.20 12.03
C TYR A 283 -7.71 11.19 12.41
N PRO A 284 -6.69 11.45 11.55
CA PRO A 284 -6.41 10.75 10.28
C PRO A 284 -6.29 9.23 10.46
N ALA A 285 -6.51 8.46 9.39
CA ALA A 285 -6.57 6.99 9.50
C ALA A 285 -5.24 6.40 9.97
N GLU A 286 -4.13 6.95 9.49
CA GLU A 286 -2.76 6.65 9.89
C GLU A 286 -1.96 7.96 9.92
N ASP A 287 -1.11 8.14 10.94
CA ASP A 287 -0.23 9.31 11.09
C ASP A 287 0.83 9.09 12.19
N ALA A 288 1.92 9.87 12.15
CA ALA A 288 3.08 9.75 13.04
C ALA A 288 2.78 9.70 14.55
N PRO A 289 1.81 10.45 15.10
CA PRO A 289 1.51 10.39 16.53
C PRO A 289 1.13 8.99 17.01
N TYR A 290 0.52 8.16 16.16
CA TYR A 290 0.14 6.80 16.52
C TYR A 290 1.32 5.83 16.58
N GLU A 291 2.42 6.16 15.91
CA GLU A 291 3.56 5.27 15.72
C GLU A 291 4.56 5.33 16.89
N THR A 292 4.52 6.43 17.65
CA THR A 292 5.46 6.69 18.74
C THR A 292 5.31 5.66 19.87
N ASP A 293 4.09 5.21 20.16
CA ASP A 293 3.87 4.21 21.20
C ASP A 293 4.42 2.83 20.83
N ASN A 294 4.43 2.49 19.53
CA ASN A 294 5.10 1.29 19.07
C ASN A 294 6.62 1.40 19.25
N LEU A 295 7.24 2.51 18.88
CA LEU A 295 8.68 2.73 19.09
C LEU A 295 9.08 2.54 20.56
N ARG A 296 8.32 3.11 21.51
CA ARG A 296 8.58 2.97 22.94
C ARG A 296 8.54 1.52 23.43
N ARG A 297 7.62 0.69 22.91
CA ARG A 297 7.56 -0.75 23.23
C ARG A 297 8.83 -1.50 22.81
N PHE A 298 9.52 -0.97 21.81
CA PHE A 298 10.80 -1.48 21.35
C PHE A 298 11.99 -0.74 21.98
N GLY A 299 11.78 0.15 22.96
CA GLY A 299 12.87 0.86 23.64
C GLY A 299 13.48 1.99 22.80
N LEU A 300 12.70 2.55 21.87
CA LEU A 300 13.11 3.64 20.98
C LEU A 300 12.33 4.92 21.31
N ASP A 301 12.98 6.05 21.08
CA ASP A 301 12.39 7.40 21.13
C ASP A 301 11.84 7.84 19.77
#